data_AF-A0A3A0A0T7-F1
#
_entry.id   AF-A0A3A0A0T7-F1
#
_cell.length_a   1.000
_cell.length_b   1.000
_cell.length_c   1.000
_cell.angle_alpha   90.00
_cell.angle_beta   90.00
_cell.angle_gamma   90.00
#
_symmetry.space_group_name_H-M   'P 1'
#
loop_
_entity.id
_entity.type
_entity.pdbx_description
1 polymer ?
#
loop_
_entity_poly.entity_id
_entity_poly.type
_entity_poly.pdbx_seq_one_letter_code
_entity_poly.pdbx_strand_id
1 'polypeptide(L)'
;MTSRPLGTLQRVALREVWSSESTDFTPWLAQDENLKLLGDTLGLDLALEATEQQVGPFRADIVAKDTTDGSFVLIENQLERTDHSHLGQLLTYAAGLSTVTIVWIAERFTDEHRAALDWLNEVTSQDIGFFGLEIELWRIGDSPAAPKFNIVSQPNEWVKTVSKARSDGSLSEGDQLRLEFWTEFHDYLQNSNSFVKSQKPSTAHWTSYSIGRSGFHISALAGMTGGFISVELVLEPPQAKGFFRALSKEKSAIEGAIGTSLDWRELPDKKMSIISIRKNGIDPTDRSHWPQYFVWLKQYVEAFDKTFRPRIKTLTPLPPPEDESDA
;
A
#
# COMPACT_ATOMS: atom_id res chain seq x y z
N MET A 1 23.14 35.42 7.40
CA MET A 1 22.44 34.17 7.01
C MET A 1 23.50 33.20 6.54
N THR A 2 23.80 32.14 7.29
CA THR A 2 24.66 31.05 6.83
C THR A 2 23.87 30.24 5.79
N SER A 3 24.25 30.30 4.51
CA SER A 3 23.68 29.39 3.52
C SER A 3 24.16 27.98 3.86
N ARG A 4 23.22 27.02 3.89
CA ARG A 4 23.54 25.60 3.96
C ARG A 4 23.52 25.09 2.53
N PRO A 5 24.67 24.92 1.86
CA PRO A 5 24.69 24.44 0.49
C PRO A 5 24.08 23.02 0.43
N LEU A 6 23.23 22.78 -0.56
CA LEU A 6 22.63 21.48 -0.84
C LEU A 6 23.29 20.90 -2.10
N GLY A 7 23.57 19.60 -2.09
CA GLY A 7 24.09 18.89 -3.26
C GLY A 7 23.01 18.65 -4.31
N THR A 8 23.44 18.42 -5.55
CA THR A 8 22.55 18.05 -6.66
C THR A 8 22.76 16.59 -7.02
N LEU A 9 21.66 15.86 -7.20
CA LEU A 9 21.69 14.48 -7.69
C LEU A 9 22.11 14.46 -9.16
N GLN A 10 23.08 13.62 -9.47
CA GLN A 10 23.57 13.39 -10.83
C GLN A 10 23.37 11.93 -11.19
N ARG A 11 22.75 11.67 -12.34
CA ARG A 11 22.60 10.32 -12.87
C ARG A 11 23.95 9.87 -13.45
N VAL A 12 24.34 8.63 -13.17
CA VAL A 12 25.53 7.96 -13.69
C VAL A 12 25.06 6.87 -14.65
N ALA A 13 25.69 6.71 -15.80
CA ALA A 13 25.34 5.63 -16.72
C ALA A 13 25.75 4.27 -16.13
N LEU A 14 24.92 3.23 -16.29
CA LEU A 14 25.22 1.92 -15.72
C LEU A 14 26.57 1.37 -16.22
N ARG A 15 26.85 1.57 -17.51
CA ARG A 15 28.10 1.16 -18.18
C ARG A 15 29.37 1.86 -17.66
N GLU A 16 29.25 2.93 -16.86
CA GLU A 16 30.40 3.54 -16.18
C GLU A 16 30.83 2.75 -14.94
N VAL A 17 29.94 1.93 -14.36
CA VAL A 17 30.21 1.12 -13.17
C VAL A 17 30.26 -0.37 -13.49
N TRP A 18 29.38 -0.84 -14.38
CA TRP A 18 29.29 -2.24 -14.80
C TRP A 18 29.47 -2.34 -16.31
N SER A 19 30.61 -2.89 -16.73
CA SER A 19 30.95 -3.10 -18.14
C SER A 19 30.11 -4.23 -18.75
N SER A 20 29.83 -5.29 -17.98
CA SER A 20 28.98 -6.40 -18.40
C SER A 20 28.15 -6.99 -17.27
N GLU A 21 27.06 -7.66 -17.64
CA GLU A 21 26.18 -8.38 -16.73
C GLU A 21 26.93 -9.48 -15.99
N SER A 22 27.56 -10.41 -16.72
CA SER A 22 28.18 -11.61 -16.14
C SER A 22 29.43 -11.33 -15.31
N THR A 23 30.23 -10.32 -15.66
CA THR A 23 31.48 -10.01 -14.93
C THR A 23 31.29 -9.02 -13.80
N ASP A 24 30.33 -8.10 -13.92
CA ASP A 24 30.24 -6.95 -13.03
C ASP A 24 28.88 -6.86 -12.34
N PHE A 25 27.77 -6.80 -13.09
CA PHE A 25 26.45 -6.52 -12.49
C PHE A 25 25.88 -7.70 -11.72
N THR A 26 25.88 -8.91 -12.27
CA THR A 26 25.39 -10.13 -11.60
C THR A 26 26.22 -10.45 -10.35
N PRO A 27 27.58 -10.44 -10.39
CA PRO A 27 28.38 -10.65 -9.18
C PRO A 27 28.21 -9.55 -8.13
N TRP A 28 28.00 -8.30 -8.54
CA TRP A 28 27.66 -7.21 -7.62
C TRP A 28 26.30 -7.46 -6.96
N LEU A 29 25.27 -7.75 -7.76
CA LEU A 29 23.91 -7.95 -7.29
C LEU A 29 23.80 -9.14 -6.33
N ALA A 30 24.56 -10.20 -6.56
CA ALA A 30 24.60 -11.40 -5.73
C ALA A 30 25.25 -11.23 -4.35
N GLN A 31 25.89 -10.08 -4.06
CA GLN A 31 26.45 -9.82 -2.74
C GLN A 31 25.33 -9.58 -1.71
N ASP A 32 25.50 -10.08 -0.49
CA ASP A 32 24.50 -10.00 0.60
C ASP A 32 23.93 -8.58 0.80
N GLU A 33 24.79 -7.55 0.79
CA GLU A 33 24.37 -6.16 0.99
C GLU A 33 23.46 -5.65 -0.15
N ASN A 34 23.70 -6.10 -1.39
CA ASN A 34 22.96 -5.65 -2.57
C ASN A 34 21.68 -6.47 -2.77
N LEU A 35 21.70 -7.77 -2.46
CA LEU A 35 20.48 -8.58 -2.33
C LEU A 35 19.57 -8.05 -1.23
N LYS A 36 20.14 -7.59 -0.11
CA LYS A 36 19.36 -6.94 0.94
C LYS A 36 18.70 -5.66 0.45
N LEU A 37 19.43 -4.80 -0.28
CA LEU A 37 18.85 -3.59 -0.88
C LEU A 37 17.69 -3.93 -1.85
N LEU A 38 17.85 -4.97 -2.66
CA LEU A 38 16.80 -5.47 -3.54
C LEU A 38 15.60 -6.01 -2.73
N GLY A 39 15.86 -6.84 -1.72
CA GLY A 39 14.84 -7.40 -0.82
C GLY A 39 14.05 -6.33 -0.10
N ASP A 40 14.71 -5.32 0.48
CA ASP A 40 14.09 -4.15 1.11
C ASP A 40 13.18 -3.39 0.12
N THR A 41 13.58 -3.32 -1.16
CA THR A 41 12.76 -2.69 -2.21
C THR A 41 11.52 -3.51 -2.54
N LEU A 42 11.67 -4.84 -2.61
CA LEU A 42 10.59 -5.79 -2.95
C LEU A 42 9.67 -6.12 -1.77
N GLY A 43 10.10 -5.85 -0.53
CA GLY A 43 9.44 -6.31 0.69
C GLY A 43 9.66 -7.80 0.98
N LEU A 44 10.81 -8.36 0.57
CA LEU A 44 11.19 -9.77 0.75
C LEU A 44 12.51 -9.88 1.53
N ASP A 45 12.74 -10.98 2.26
CA ASP A 45 14.03 -11.25 2.91
C ASP A 45 14.86 -12.24 2.08
N LEU A 46 15.73 -11.72 1.21
CA LEU A 46 16.43 -12.51 0.20
C LEU A 46 17.78 -13.05 0.69
N ALA A 47 17.97 -14.37 0.56
CA ALA A 47 19.26 -15.03 0.71
C ALA A 47 19.72 -15.65 -0.62
N LEU A 48 21.00 -15.48 -0.98
CA LEU A 48 21.56 -16.10 -2.18
C LEU A 48 21.57 -17.63 -2.04
N GLU A 49 21.05 -18.34 -3.04
CA GLU A 49 21.18 -19.79 -3.15
C GLU A 49 22.27 -20.15 -4.17
N ALA A 50 22.22 -19.54 -5.36
CA ALA A 50 23.19 -19.79 -6.42
C ALA A 50 23.22 -18.66 -7.46
N THR A 51 24.34 -18.57 -8.17
CA THR A 51 24.47 -17.77 -9.40
C THR A 51 24.65 -18.71 -10.58
N GLU A 52 24.16 -18.32 -11.76
CA GLU A 52 24.25 -19.11 -12.99
C GLU A 52 23.70 -20.55 -12.84
N GLN A 53 22.63 -20.72 -12.05
CA GLN A 53 22.09 -22.02 -11.69
C GLN A 53 21.25 -22.60 -12.83
N GLN A 54 21.46 -23.88 -13.11
CA GLN A 54 20.61 -24.60 -14.05
C GLN A 54 19.24 -24.89 -13.42
N VAL A 55 18.17 -24.39 -14.07
CA VAL A 55 16.77 -24.59 -13.71
C VAL A 55 16.08 -25.27 -14.89
N GLY A 56 15.96 -26.60 -14.82
CA GLY A 56 15.52 -27.40 -15.97
C GLY A 56 16.50 -27.29 -17.14
N PRO A 57 16.05 -26.94 -18.37
CA PRO A 57 16.94 -26.74 -19.51
C PRO A 57 17.61 -25.34 -19.59
N PHE A 58 17.31 -24.43 -18.66
CA PHE A 58 17.75 -23.03 -18.72
C PHE A 58 18.68 -22.67 -17.57
N ARG A 59 19.27 -21.46 -17.62
CA ARG A 59 20.24 -20.99 -16.63
C ARG A 59 19.84 -19.60 -16.14
N ALA A 60 19.37 -19.53 -14.90
CA ALA A 60 19.01 -18.26 -14.28
C ALA A 60 20.27 -17.52 -13.81
N ASP A 61 20.29 -16.19 -13.97
CA ASP A 61 21.42 -15.36 -13.53
C ASP A 61 21.65 -15.49 -12.02
N ILE A 62 20.59 -15.28 -11.23
CA ILE A 62 20.63 -15.45 -9.77
C ILE A 62 19.39 -16.23 -9.31
N VAL A 63 19.63 -17.18 -8.43
CA VAL A 63 18.61 -17.85 -7.63
C VAL A 63 18.81 -17.45 -6.18
N ALA A 64 17.78 -16.87 -5.61
CA ALA A 64 17.69 -16.54 -4.20
C ALA A 64 16.50 -17.26 -3.56
N LYS A 65 16.39 -17.16 -2.24
CA LYS A 65 15.31 -17.70 -1.45
C LYS A 65 14.78 -16.62 -0.51
N ASP A 66 13.47 -16.49 -0.42
CA ASP A 66 12.86 -15.71 0.66
C ASP A 66 12.98 -16.52 1.96
N THR A 67 13.71 -16.02 2.94
CA THR A 67 13.93 -16.70 4.22
C THR A 67 12.66 -16.76 5.08
N THR A 68 11.66 -15.93 4.77
CA THR A 68 10.40 -15.82 5.51
C THR A 68 9.52 -17.06 5.32
N ASP A 69 9.42 -17.55 4.09
CA ASP A 69 8.55 -18.68 3.72
C ASP A 69 9.27 -19.80 2.96
N GLY A 70 10.53 -19.58 2.58
CA GLY A 70 11.36 -20.53 1.87
C GLY A 70 11.09 -20.62 0.37
N SER A 71 10.31 -19.70 -0.20
CA SER A 71 10.04 -19.66 -1.64
C SER A 71 11.26 -19.26 -2.46
N PHE A 72 11.37 -19.78 -3.69
CA PHE A 72 12.45 -19.42 -4.60
C PHE A 72 12.16 -18.07 -5.29
N VAL A 73 13.22 -17.29 -5.44
CA VAL A 73 13.24 -16.03 -6.18
C VAL A 73 14.25 -16.14 -7.30
N LEU A 74 13.77 -16.09 -8.55
CA LEU A 74 14.62 -16.03 -9.73
C LEU A 74 14.81 -14.60 -10.15
N ILE A 75 16.05 -14.20 -10.38
CA ILE A 75 16.39 -12.83 -10.78
C ILE A 75 17.13 -12.89 -12.12
N GLU A 76 16.63 -12.13 -13.08
CA GLU A 76 17.25 -11.89 -14.38
C GLU A 76 17.64 -10.42 -14.48
N ASN A 77 18.89 -10.13 -14.86
CA ASN A 77 19.41 -8.78 -14.83
C ASN A 77 20.07 -8.38 -16.15
N GLN A 78 19.72 -7.20 -16.68
CA GLN A 78 20.32 -6.67 -17.90
C GLN A 78 20.68 -5.18 -17.71
N LEU A 79 21.77 -4.73 -18.34
CA LEU A 79 22.25 -3.34 -18.27
C LEU A 79 21.68 -2.44 -19.37
N GLU A 80 20.87 -3.00 -20.27
CA GLU A 80 20.22 -2.29 -21.37
C GLU A 80 18.70 -2.23 -21.14
N ARG A 81 17.98 -1.71 -22.14
CA ARG A 81 16.53 -1.82 -22.19
C ARG A 81 16.08 -3.28 -22.30
N THR A 82 14.90 -3.57 -21.77
CA THR A 82 14.23 -4.88 -21.91
C THR A 82 14.07 -5.36 -23.35
N ASP A 83 14.24 -6.67 -23.56
CA ASP A 83 14.03 -7.35 -24.83
C ASP A 83 13.17 -8.63 -24.70
N HIS A 84 12.75 -9.17 -25.85
CA HIS A 84 11.94 -10.38 -25.91
C HIS A 84 12.69 -11.65 -25.49
N SER A 85 14.03 -11.67 -25.56
CA SER A 85 14.83 -12.84 -25.20
C SER A 85 14.71 -13.10 -23.71
N HIS A 86 14.93 -12.06 -22.90
CA HIS A 86 14.79 -12.16 -21.44
C HIS A 86 13.35 -12.45 -21.06
N LEU A 87 12.35 -11.77 -21.64
CA LEU A 87 10.94 -12.10 -21.38
C LEU A 87 10.62 -13.58 -21.66
N GLY A 88 11.13 -14.13 -22.75
CA GLY A 88 10.98 -15.55 -23.07
C GLY A 88 11.60 -16.47 -22.01
N GLN A 89 12.76 -16.10 -21.46
CA GLN A 89 13.38 -16.84 -20.35
C GLN A 89 12.49 -16.81 -19.11
N LEU A 90 11.99 -15.64 -18.70
CA LEU A 90 11.09 -15.48 -17.54
C LEU A 90 9.86 -16.40 -17.64
N LEU A 91 9.19 -16.40 -18.80
CA LEU A 91 8.03 -17.25 -19.06
C LEU A 91 8.37 -18.73 -18.95
N THR A 92 9.55 -19.11 -19.43
CA THR A 92 9.95 -20.51 -19.43
C THR A 92 10.34 -21.00 -18.04
N TYR A 93 10.94 -20.13 -17.22
CA TYR A 93 11.15 -20.42 -15.79
C TYR A 93 9.83 -20.61 -15.05
N ALA A 94 8.87 -19.71 -15.27
CA ALA A 94 7.54 -19.78 -14.66
C ALA A 94 6.82 -21.10 -14.99
N ALA A 95 6.95 -21.60 -16.23
CA ALA A 95 6.35 -22.86 -16.65
C ALA A 95 7.02 -24.11 -16.04
N GLY A 96 8.30 -24.02 -15.66
CA GLY A 96 9.08 -25.14 -15.13
C GLY A 96 9.06 -25.29 -13.61
N LEU A 97 8.49 -24.32 -12.88
CA LEU A 97 8.54 -24.25 -11.42
C LEU A 97 7.14 -24.13 -10.81
N SER A 98 6.93 -24.79 -9.67
CA SER A 98 5.62 -24.90 -9.01
C SER A 98 5.27 -23.69 -8.12
N THR A 99 6.27 -22.92 -7.70
CA THR A 99 6.13 -21.68 -6.90
C THR A 99 7.40 -20.86 -7.06
N VAL A 100 7.31 -19.68 -7.66
CA VAL A 100 8.48 -18.84 -7.93
C VAL A 100 8.12 -17.36 -8.01
N THR A 101 8.85 -16.52 -7.28
CA THR A 101 8.88 -15.08 -7.56
C THR A 101 9.95 -14.83 -8.62
N ILE A 102 9.59 -14.17 -9.70
CA ILE A 102 10.46 -13.83 -10.82
C ILE A 102 10.68 -12.32 -10.79
N VAL A 103 11.94 -11.91 -10.83
CA VAL A 103 12.37 -10.52 -10.74
C VAL A 103 13.18 -10.18 -11.98
N TRP A 104 12.70 -9.24 -12.79
CA TRP A 104 13.40 -8.76 -13.97
C TRP A 104 13.91 -7.34 -13.78
N ILE A 105 15.22 -7.17 -13.82
CA ILE A 105 15.92 -5.90 -13.58
C ILE A 105 16.52 -5.42 -14.90
N ALA A 106 16.27 -4.16 -15.26
CA ALA A 106 16.76 -3.54 -16.49
C ALA A 106 17.19 -2.09 -16.26
N GLU A 107 17.96 -1.49 -17.18
CA GLU A 107 18.12 -0.01 -17.17
C GLU A 107 16.77 0.66 -17.46
N ARG A 108 16.00 0.07 -18.39
CA ARG A 108 14.72 0.63 -18.83
C ARG A 108 13.76 -0.44 -19.31
N PHE A 109 12.51 -0.35 -18.89
CA PHE A 109 11.41 -1.15 -19.43
C PHE A 109 10.79 -0.46 -20.65
N THR A 110 10.43 -1.24 -21.66
CA THR A 110 9.48 -0.75 -22.67
C THR A 110 8.05 -0.83 -22.12
N ASP A 111 7.17 0.02 -22.62
CA ASP A 111 5.76 0.03 -22.20
C ASP A 111 5.10 -1.33 -22.46
N GLU A 112 5.48 -2.01 -23.55
CA GLU A 112 4.97 -3.34 -23.91
C GLU A 112 5.45 -4.43 -22.95
N HIS A 113 6.71 -4.42 -22.53
CA HIS A 113 7.22 -5.41 -21.58
C HIS A 113 6.68 -5.19 -20.17
N ARG A 114 6.51 -3.93 -19.76
CA ARG A 114 5.79 -3.61 -18.53
C ARG A 114 4.36 -4.15 -18.59
N ALA A 115 3.62 -3.81 -19.64
CA ALA A 115 2.24 -4.28 -19.83
C ALA A 115 2.16 -5.81 -19.89
N ALA A 116 3.16 -6.48 -20.45
CA ALA A 116 3.25 -7.94 -20.46
C ALA A 116 3.43 -8.51 -19.05
N LEU A 117 4.31 -7.93 -18.21
CA LEU A 117 4.45 -8.35 -16.81
C LEU A 117 3.18 -8.08 -16.00
N ASP A 118 2.54 -6.93 -16.20
CA ASP A 118 1.27 -6.57 -15.56
C ASP A 118 0.19 -7.61 -15.94
N TRP A 119 0.04 -7.92 -17.24
CA TRP A 119 -0.87 -8.96 -17.72
C TRP A 119 -0.54 -10.34 -17.16
N LEU A 120 0.74 -10.72 -17.09
CA LEU A 120 1.15 -11.99 -16.49
C LEU A 120 0.71 -12.09 -15.03
N ASN A 121 0.96 -11.04 -14.25
CA ASN A 121 0.52 -10.98 -12.85
C ASN A 121 -1.01 -11.05 -12.69
N GLU A 122 -1.79 -10.66 -13.71
CA GLU A 122 -3.24 -10.81 -13.71
C GLU A 122 -3.70 -12.24 -14.03
N VAL A 123 -2.99 -12.97 -14.90
CA VAL A 123 -3.45 -14.26 -15.44
C VAL A 123 -2.75 -15.49 -14.85
N THR A 124 -1.59 -15.34 -14.21
CA THR A 124 -0.86 -16.48 -13.59
C THR A 124 -1.41 -16.83 -12.21
N SER A 125 -1.13 -18.06 -11.77
CA SER A 125 -1.50 -18.51 -10.41
C SER A 125 -0.76 -17.70 -9.34
N GLN A 126 -1.35 -17.67 -8.14
CA GLN A 126 -0.84 -17.01 -6.93
C GLN A 126 0.62 -17.29 -6.61
N ASP A 127 1.07 -18.49 -6.96
CA ASP A 127 2.38 -19.05 -6.63
C ASP A 127 3.47 -18.54 -7.57
N ILE A 128 3.09 -17.80 -8.62
CA ILE A 128 3.98 -17.18 -9.58
C ILE A 128 3.75 -15.67 -9.53
N GLY A 129 4.79 -14.91 -9.20
CA GLY A 129 4.74 -13.45 -9.20
C GLY A 129 5.86 -12.86 -10.03
N PHE A 130 5.56 -11.86 -10.85
CA PHE A 130 6.55 -11.13 -11.64
C PHE A 130 6.77 -9.72 -11.12
N PHE A 131 8.01 -9.38 -10.81
CA PHE A 131 8.47 -8.02 -10.57
C PHE A 131 9.26 -7.53 -11.77
N GLY A 132 9.00 -6.28 -12.18
CA GLY A 132 9.84 -5.53 -13.11
C GLY A 132 10.44 -4.33 -12.38
N LEU A 133 11.75 -4.16 -12.47
CA LEU A 133 12.48 -3.06 -11.84
C LEU A 133 13.42 -2.35 -12.80
N GLU A 134 13.42 -1.02 -12.73
CA GLU A 134 14.44 -0.20 -13.36
C GLU A 134 15.56 0.13 -12.36
N ILE A 135 16.80 -0.23 -12.69
CA ILE A 135 18.00 0.13 -11.92
C ILE A 135 18.57 1.46 -12.42
N GLU A 136 18.80 2.38 -11.48
CA GLU A 136 19.47 3.65 -11.74
C GLU A 136 20.71 3.80 -10.84
N LEU A 137 21.70 4.56 -11.30
CA LEU A 137 22.84 4.99 -10.50
C LEU A 137 22.81 6.50 -10.31
N TRP A 138 23.00 6.95 -9.06
CA TRP A 138 22.99 8.36 -8.69
C TRP A 138 24.19 8.71 -7.84
N ARG A 139 24.74 9.92 -7.96
CA ARG A 139 25.77 10.43 -7.05
C ARG A 139 25.51 11.88 -6.63
N ILE A 140 26.12 12.29 -5.52
CA ILE A 140 26.12 13.68 -5.05
C ILE A 140 27.57 14.12 -4.88
N GLY A 141 28.00 15.09 -5.69
CA GLY A 141 29.40 15.53 -5.71
C GLY A 141 30.33 14.37 -6.06
N ASP A 142 31.37 14.16 -5.24
CA ASP A 142 32.37 13.11 -5.42
C ASP A 142 32.05 11.83 -4.64
N SER A 143 30.79 11.61 -4.26
CA SER A 143 30.38 10.36 -3.61
C SER A 143 30.52 9.18 -4.58
N PRO A 144 30.69 7.95 -4.07
CA PRO A 144 30.43 6.75 -4.86
C PRO A 144 29.03 6.78 -5.48
N ALA A 145 28.86 6.10 -6.62
CA ALA A 145 27.56 5.92 -7.24
C ALA A 145 26.68 5.05 -6.33
N ALA A 146 25.46 5.52 -6.09
CA ALA A 146 24.44 4.86 -5.29
C ALA A 146 23.40 4.21 -6.22
N PRO A 147 23.19 2.89 -6.11
CA PRO A 147 22.16 2.18 -6.86
C PRO A 147 20.78 2.46 -6.28
N LYS A 148 19.78 2.52 -7.16
CA LYS A 148 18.38 2.68 -6.80
C LYS A 148 17.53 1.80 -7.70
N PHE A 149 16.83 0.84 -7.09
CA PHE A 149 15.82 0.05 -7.77
C PHE A 149 14.47 0.77 -7.74
N ASN A 150 13.82 0.87 -8.89
CA ASN A 150 12.48 1.44 -9.03
C ASN A 150 11.53 0.36 -9.54
N ILE A 151 10.52 0.00 -8.76
CA ILE A 151 9.51 -0.97 -9.19
C ILE A 151 8.63 -0.33 -10.27
N VAL A 152 8.55 -0.98 -11.43
CA VAL A 152 7.70 -0.57 -12.56
C VAL A 152 6.55 -1.54 -12.82
N SER A 153 6.66 -2.78 -12.37
CA SER A 153 5.62 -3.82 -12.34
C SER A 153 5.83 -4.69 -11.10
N GLN A 154 4.76 -5.12 -10.46
CA GLN A 154 4.83 -6.02 -9.30
C GLN A 154 3.60 -6.93 -9.23
N PRO A 155 3.68 -8.09 -8.56
CA PRO A 155 2.53 -8.92 -8.31
C PRO A 155 1.53 -8.14 -7.44
N ASN A 156 0.27 -8.14 -7.85
CA ASN A 156 -0.79 -7.54 -7.05
C ASN A 156 -0.97 -8.35 -5.74
N GLU A 157 -0.61 -7.76 -4.59
CA GLU A 157 -0.95 -8.26 -3.24
C GLU A 157 -2.46 -8.60 -3.10
N TRP A 158 -3.30 -7.95 -3.92
CA TRP A 158 -4.74 -8.17 -4.09
C TRP A 158 -5.07 -9.58 -4.62
N VAL A 159 -4.40 -10.05 -5.68
CA VAL A 159 -4.62 -11.41 -6.19
C VAL A 159 -4.22 -12.38 -5.09
N LYS A 160 -3.03 -12.21 -4.48
CA LYS A 160 -2.45 -13.10 -3.44
C LYS A 160 -3.32 -13.29 -2.18
N THR A 161 -4.14 -12.30 -1.83
CA THR A 161 -5.03 -12.38 -0.65
C THR A 161 -6.41 -12.94 -1.02
N VAL A 162 -6.92 -12.63 -2.21
CA VAL A 162 -8.27 -13.03 -2.67
C VAL A 162 -8.32 -14.49 -3.13
N SER A 163 -7.26 -15.04 -3.75
CA SER A 163 -7.32 -16.42 -4.25
C SER A 163 -7.01 -17.48 -3.20
N LYS A 164 -6.17 -17.18 -2.20
CA LYS A 164 -6.00 -18.03 -1.00
C LYS A 164 -7.33 -18.25 -0.26
N ALA A 165 -8.17 -17.21 -0.23
CA ALA A 165 -9.51 -17.28 0.32
C ALA A 165 -10.50 -18.10 -0.53
N ARG A 166 -10.38 -18.06 -1.88
CA ARG A 166 -11.18 -18.88 -2.81
C ARG A 166 -10.74 -20.34 -2.83
N SER A 167 -9.46 -20.65 -2.68
CA SER A 167 -8.92 -22.02 -2.75
C SER A 167 -9.08 -22.81 -1.46
N ASP A 168 -8.99 -22.16 -0.29
CA ASP A 168 -9.18 -22.83 1.01
C ASP A 168 -10.65 -22.83 1.50
N GLY A 169 -11.57 -22.19 0.76
CA GLY A 169 -12.96 -22.01 1.21
C GLY A 169 -13.09 -21.27 2.54
N SER A 170 -12.07 -20.48 2.91
CA SER A 170 -11.89 -19.96 4.28
C SER A 170 -12.52 -18.59 4.52
N LEU A 171 -12.86 -17.82 3.47
CA LEU A 171 -13.60 -16.55 3.59
C LEU A 171 -15.01 -16.67 3.02
N SER A 172 -15.96 -16.02 3.70
CA SER A 172 -17.32 -15.89 3.16
C SER A 172 -17.35 -14.95 1.94
N GLU A 173 -18.34 -15.11 1.05
CA GLU A 173 -18.56 -14.19 -0.08
C GLU A 173 -18.62 -12.72 0.38
N GLY A 174 -19.18 -12.46 1.57
CA GLY A 174 -19.26 -11.13 2.16
C GLY A 174 -17.91 -10.58 2.64
N ASP A 175 -17.01 -11.42 3.17
CA ASP A 175 -15.65 -11.02 3.53
C ASP A 175 -14.83 -10.67 2.29
N GLN A 176 -14.99 -11.46 1.23
CA GLN A 176 -14.35 -11.22 -0.04
C GLN A 176 -14.79 -9.88 -0.65
N LEU A 177 -16.10 -9.62 -0.69
CA LEU A 177 -16.63 -8.36 -1.21
C LEU A 177 -16.13 -7.13 -0.43
N ARG A 178 -16.01 -7.23 0.90
CA ARG A 178 -15.45 -6.14 1.73
C ARG A 178 -13.98 -5.89 1.42
N LEU A 179 -13.20 -6.96 1.29
CA LEU A 179 -11.80 -6.85 0.94
C LEU A 179 -11.61 -6.18 -0.42
N GLU A 180 -12.39 -6.57 -1.43
CA GLU A 180 -12.36 -5.97 -2.77
C GLU A 180 -12.71 -4.49 -2.72
N PHE A 181 -13.81 -4.12 -2.04
CA PHE A 181 -14.25 -2.73 -1.91
C PHE A 181 -13.15 -1.83 -1.31
N TRP A 182 -12.52 -2.28 -0.22
CA TRP A 182 -11.47 -1.50 0.44
C TRP A 182 -10.16 -1.47 -0.34
N THR A 183 -9.91 -2.48 -1.17
CA THR A 183 -8.74 -2.50 -2.05
C THR A 183 -8.89 -1.48 -3.17
N GLU A 184 -10.00 -1.50 -3.90
CA GLU A 184 -10.20 -0.51 -4.96
C GLU A 184 -10.27 0.92 -4.40
N PHE A 185 -10.80 1.12 -3.19
CA PHE A 185 -10.73 2.42 -2.54
C PHE A 185 -9.30 2.82 -2.17
N HIS A 186 -8.47 1.89 -1.71
CA HIS A 186 -7.05 2.12 -1.43
C HIS A 186 -6.32 2.59 -2.69
N ASP A 187 -6.47 1.87 -3.80
CA ASP A 187 -5.85 2.19 -5.09
C ASP A 187 -6.36 3.53 -5.63
N TYR A 188 -7.66 3.78 -5.50
CA TYR A 188 -8.24 5.07 -5.84
C TYR A 188 -7.58 6.23 -5.07
N LEU A 189 -7.33 6.08 -3.76
CA LEU A 189 -6.66 7.12 -2.96
C LEU A 189 -5.21 7.35 -3.41
N GLN A 190 -4.47 6.28 -3.73
CA GLN A 190 -3.10 6.39 -4.24
C GLN A 190 -3.04 7.12 -5.59
N ASN A 191 -3.95 6.79 -6.51
CA ASN A 191 -3.98 7.33 -7.87
C ASN A 191 -4.63 8.72 -7.97
N SER A 192 -5.33 9.18 -6.94
CA SER A 192 -6.03 10.49 -6.92
C SER A 192 -5.33 11.57 -6.11
N ASN A 193 -4.04 11.39 -5.80
CA ASN A 193 -3.19 12.34 -5.07
C ASN A 193 -3.78 12.74 -3.70
N SER A 194 -4.39 11.78 -2.99
CA SER A 194 -4.86 11.96 -1.61
C SER A 194 -3.68 12.20 -0.68
N PHE A 195 -3.78 13.18 0.22
CA PHE A 195 -2.79 13.37 1.29
C PHE A 195 -3.02 12.42 2.48
N VAL A 196 -4.19 11.77 2.53
CA VAL A 196 -4.50 10.79 3.58
C VAL A 196 -3.92 9.43 3.17
N LYS A 197 -3.05 8.90 4.02
CA LYS A 197 -2.45 7.58 3.82
C LYS A 197 -3.44 6.47 4.15
N SER A 198 -3.81 5.68 3.15
CA SER A 198 -4.65 4.50 3.31
C SER A 198 -3.91 3.35 3.99
N GLN A 199 -4.60 2.62 4.86
CA GLN A 199 -4.07 1.40 5.49
C GLN A 199 -4.17 0.22 4.52
N LYS A 200 -3.50 -0.89 4.87
CA LYS A 200 -3.65 -2.16 4.15
C LYS A 200 -5.13 -2.59 4.18
N PRO A 201 -5.75 -2.90 3.02
CA PRO A 201 -7.12 -3.40 2.96
C PRO A 201 -7.32 -4.65 3.83
N SER A 202 -8.54 -4.86 4.33
CA SER A 202 -8.90 -6.02 5.16
C SER A 202 -10.32 -6.47 4.91
N THR A 203 -10.70 -7.63 5.45
CA THR A 203 -12.08 -8.17 5.39
C THR A 203 -13.05 -7.44 6.34
N ALA A 204 -12.58 -6.50 7.15
CA ALA A 204 -13.43 -5.72 8.03
C ALA A 204 -14.39 -4.83 7.22
N HIS A 205 -15.55 -4.49 7.79
CA HIS A 205 -16.48 -3.54 7.17
C HIS A 205 -16.03 -2.08 7.33
N TRP A 206 -14.81 -1.86 7.79
CA TRP A 206 -14.21 -0.55 8.00
C TRP A 206 -12.72 -0.53 7.66
N THR A 207 -12.18 0.68 7.47
CA THR A 207 -10.75 0.97 7.44
C THR A 207 -10.47 2.25 8.23
N SER A 208 -9.33 2.32 8.91
CA SER A 208 -9.01 3.39 9.86
C SER A 208 -7.85 4.26 9.40
N TYR A 209 -7.87 5.55 9.75
CA TYR A 209 -6.85 6.53 9.40
C TYR A 209 -6.36 7.27 10.64
N SER A 210 -5.04 7.37 10.78
CA SER A 210 -4.42 8.10 11.88
C SER A 210 -4.53 9.61 11.68
N ILE A 211 -5.08 10.29 12.68
CA ILE A 211 -5.24 11.75 12.69
C ILE A 211 -4.22 12.46 13.60
N GLY A 212 -3.16 11.75 14.02
CA GLY A 212 -2.00 12.34 14.69
C GLY A 212 -2.14 12.60 16.19
N ARG A 213 -3.16 12.06 16.86
CA ARG A 213 -3.28 12.04 18.33
C ARG A 213 -3.89 10.73 18.81
N SER A 214 -3.23 10.09 19.78
CA SER A 214 -3.76 8.89 20.44
C SER A 214 -5.13 9.15 21.07
N GLY A 215 -6.02 8.16 21.01
CA GLY A 215 -7.40 8.30 21.45
C GLY A 215 -8.37 8.81 20.37
N PHE A 216 -7.87 9.10 19.17
CA PHE A 216 -8.67 9.55 18.02
C PHE A 216 -8.25 8.80 16.76
N HIS A 217 -9.22 8.43 15.93
CA HIS A 217 -8.96 8.00 14.56
C HIS A 217 -10.15 8.33 13.66
N ILE A 218 -9.91 8.44 12.36
CA ILE A 218 -11.00 8.45 11.37
C ILE A 218 -11.27 7.01 10.96
N SER A 219 -12.52 6.63 10.80
CA SER A 219 -12.94 5.33 10.28
C SER A 219 -13.85 5.54 9.07
N ALA A 220 -13.53 4.90 7.94
CA ALA A 220 -14.45 4.77 6.82
C ALA A 220 -15.13 3.41 6.92
N LEU A 221 -16.45 3.35 6.73
CA LEU A 221 -17.23 2.12 6.83
C LEU A 221 -18.04 1.89 5.55
N ALA A 222 -18.21 0.61 5.20
CA ALA A 222 -19.04 0.14 4.10
C ALA A 222 -19.94 -0.99 4.62
N GLY A 223 -21.20 -0.67 4.88
CA GLY A 223 -22.19 -1.61 5.37
C GLY A 223 -22.85 -2.35 4.22
N MET A 224 -22.25 -3.47 3.78
CA MET A 224 -22.72 -4.25 2.63
C MET A 224 -24.21 -4.62 2.72
N THR A 225 -24.64 -5.23 3.83
CA THR A 225 -26.04 -5.61 4.05
C THR A 225 -26.93 -4.40 4.41
N GLY A 226 -26.34 -3.38 5.04
CA GLY A 226 -27.06 -2.20 5.50
C GLY A 226 -27.26 -1.13 4.43
N GLY A 227 -26.65 -1.28 3.25
CA GLY A 227 -26.76 -0.34 2.14
C GLY A 227 -26.26 1.07 2.46
N PHE A 228 -25.07 1.17 3.07
CA PHE A 228 -24.49 2.47 3.43
C PHE A 228 -22.97 2.55 3.32
N ILE A 229 -22.46 3.77 3.17
CA ILE A 229 -21.07 4.14 3.44
C ILE A 229 -21.03 5.27 4.47
N SER A 230 -20.00 5.32 5.29
CA SER A 230 -19.88 6.25 6.40
C SER A 230 -18.44 6.71 6.59
N VAL A 231 -18.26 7.95 7.05
CA VAL A 231 -16.99 8.44 7.59
C VAL A 231 -17.23 8.91 9.01
N GLU A 232 -16.42 8.44 9.94
CA GLU A 232 -16.59 8.65 11.38
C GLU A 232 -15.28 9.17 11.98
N LEU A 233 -15.36 10.17 12.86
CA LEU A 233 -14.33 10.42 13.86
C LEU A 233 -14.71 9.58 15.08
N VAL A 234 -13.82 8.65 15.44
CA VAL A 234 -13.97 7.79 16.61
C VAL A 234 -13.10 8.34 17.73
N LEU A 235 -13.72 8.53 18.90
CA LEU A 235 -13.09 8.94 20.14
C LEU A 235 -13.03 7.74 21.08
N GLU A 236 -11.81 7.31 21.42
CA GLU A 236 -11.53 6.10 22.20
C GLU A 236 -11.42 6.40 23.71
N PRO A 237 -11.64 5.40 24.58
CA PRO A 237 -11.43 5.55 26.01
C PRO A 237 -9.95 5.86 26.35
N PRO A 238 -9.67 6.41 27.55
CA PRO A 238 -10.60 6.60 28.67
C PRO A 238 -11.39 7.91 28.66
N GLN A 239 -11.03 8.88 27.81
CA GLN A 239 -11.55 10.25 27.88
C GLN A 239 -12.54 10.62 26.77
N ALA A 240 -13.01 9.64 25.98
CA ALA A 240 -13.90 9.83 24.83
C ALA A 240 -15.04 10.83 25.08
N LYS A 241 -15.75 10.70 26.21
CA LYS A 241 -16.92 11.54 26.54
C LYS A 241 -16.54 13.00 26.78
N GLY A 242 -15.45 13.21 27.52
CA GLY A 242 -14.96 14.56 27.78
C GLY A 242 -14.51 15.26 26.50
N PHE A 243 -13.85 14.53 25.60
CA PHE A 243 -13.48 15.06 24.29
C PHE A 243 -14.68 15.30 23.38
N PHE A 244 -15.67 14.40 23.38
CA PHE A 244 -16.90 14.56 22.63
C PHE A 244 -17.63 15.84 23.05
N ARG A 245 -17.84 16.05 24.36
CA ARG A 245 -18.46 17.27 24.88
C ARG A 245 -17.65 18.53 24.54
N ALA A 246 -16.32 18.44 24.56
CA ALA A 246 -15.46 19.55 24.15
C ALA A 246 -15.68 19.91 22.67
N LEU A 247 -15.68 18.92 21.76
CA LEU A 247 -15.94 19.13 20.33
C LEU A 247 -17.36 19.61 20.05
N SER A 248 -18.36 19.16 20.82
CA SER A 248 -19.76 19.56 20.66
C SER A 248 -19.97 21.07 20.88
N LYS A 249 -19.12 21.74 21.67
CA LYS A 249 -19.13 23.21 21.81
C LYS A 249 -18.75 23.92 20.50
N GLU A 250 -18.03 23.26 19.61
CA GLU A 250 -17.62 23.78 18.29
C GLU A 250 -18.48 23.20 17.15
N LYS A 251 -19.60 22.54 17.45
CA LYS A 251 -20.42 21.82 16.46
C LYS A 251 -20.69 22.62 15.18
N SER A 252 -21.21 23.84 15.31
CA SER A 252 -21.55 24.69 14.15
C SER A 252 -20.32 25.04 13.30
N ALA A 253 -19.17 25.31 13.93
CA ALA A 253 -17.93 25.61 13.22
C ALA A 253 -17.35 24.38 12.50
N ILE A 254 -17.51 23.20 13.11
CA ILE A 254 -17.07 21.92 12.53
C ILE A 254 -17.95 21.56 11.33
N GLU A 255 -19.27 21.61 11.47
CA GLU A 255 -20.21 21.34 10.38
C GLU A 255 -20.06 22.35 9.24
N GLY A 256 -19.81 23.62 9.54
CA GLY A 256 -19.49 24.64 8.54
C GLY A 256 -18.19 24.38 7.78
N ALA A 257 -17.15 23.88 8.45
CA ALA A 257 -15.88 23.53 7.81
C ALA A 257 -15.97 22.27 6.92
N ILE A 258 -16.78 21.28 7.32
CA ILE A 258 -17.01 20.07 6.54
C ILE A 258 -18.05 20.31 5.43
N GLY A 259 -18.90 21.32 5.58
CA GLY A 259 -19.89 21.72 4.59
C GLY A 259 -21.21 20.95 4.66
N THR A 260 -21.49 20.26 5.77
CA THR A 260 -22.72 19.49 5.98
C THR A 260 -22.95 19.21 7.47
N SER A 261 -24.20 18.89 7.81
CA SER A 261 -24.56 18.43 9.16
C SER A 261 -24.01 17.04 9.43
N LEU A 262 -23.60 16.81 10.68
CA LEU A 262 -23.07 15.53 11.14
C LEU A 262 -24.00 14.91 12.17
N ASP A 263 -23.88 13.61 12.32
CA ASP A 263 -24.48 12.85 13.41
C ASP A 263 -23.52 12.80 14.60
N TRP A 264 -23.96 13.32 15.75
CA TRP A 264 -23.16 13.47 16.96
C TRP A 264 -23.65 12.48 18.00
N ARG A 265 -22.91 11.38 18.18
CA ARG A 265 -23.29 10.27 19.07
C ARG A 265 -22.34 10.17 20.25
N GLU A 266 -22.77 10.66 21.41
CA GLU A 266 -22.00 10.50 22.65
C GLU A 266 -21.91 9.03 23.06
N LEU A 267 -22.97 8.24 22.85
CA LEU A 267 -23.08 6.81 23.20
C LEU A 267 -22.87 6.53 24.71
N PRO A 268 -23.76 7.00 25.61
CA PRO A 268 -23.55 6.91 27.07
C PRO A 268 -23.28 5.48 27.55
N ASP A 269 -23.91 4.47 26.94
CA ASP A 269 -23.75 3.06 27.29
C ASP A 269 -22.47 2.40 26.71
N LYS A 270 -21.65 3.14 25.96
CA LYS A 270 -20.40 2.66 25.34
C LYS A 270 -19.21 3.47 25.84
N LYS A 271 -18.02 2.89 25.78
CA LYS A 271 -16.78 3.59 26.19
C LYS A 271 -16.29 4.62 25.17
N MET A 272 -16.64 4.45 23.90
CA MET A 272 -16.29 5.35 22.79
C MET A 272 -17.38 6.39 22.52
N SER A 273 -17.05 7.43 21.76
CA SER A 273 -18.00 8.39 21.18
C SER A 273 -17.71 8.59 19.70
N ILE A 274 -18.71 8.97 18.92
CA ILE A 274 -18.60 9.03 17.46
C ILE A 274 -19.20 10.33 16.94
N ILE A 275 -18.52 10.96 15.98
CA ILE A 275 -19.07 12.03 15.14
C ILE A 275 -19.00 11.52 13.70
N SER A 276 -20.12 11.46 13.00
CA SER A 276 -20.18 10.72 11.73
C SER A 276 -20.99 11.42 10.65
N ILE A 277 -20.66 11.13 9.40
CA ILE A 277 -21.51 11.35 8.24
C ILE A 277 -21.77 10.02 7.55
N ARG A 278 -23.01 9.78 7.15
CA ARG A 278 -23.42 8.52 6.51
C ARG A 278 -24.26 8.80 5.27
N LYS A 279 -23.98 8.06 4.19
CA LYS A 279 -24.81 7.97 2.98
C LYS A 279 -25.54 6.64 3.01
N ASN A 280 -26.88 6.68 3.14
CA ASN A 280 -27.76 5.51 3.17
C ASN A 280 -28.43 5.30 1.80
N GLY A 281 -29.11 4.16 1.64
CA GLY A 281 -29.92 3.86 0.46
C GLY A 281 -29.08 3.62 -0.79
N ILE A 282 -27.86 3.12 -0.59
CA ILE A 282 -26.95 2.73 -1.67
C ILE A 282 -26.78 1.23 -1.67
N ASP A 283 -26.22 0.68 -2.75
CA ASP A 283 -25.82 -0.71 -2.82
C ASP A 283 -24.29 -0.80 -2.95
N PRO A 284 -23.56 -1.04 -1.83
CA PRO A 284 -22.12 -1.25 -1.85
C PRO A 284 -21.71 -2.60 -2.47
N THR A 285 -22.66 -3.51 -2.73
CA THR A 285 -22.38 -4.82 -3.34
C THR A 285 -22.31 -4.77 -4.86
N ASP A 286 -22.87 -3.72 -5.47
CA ASP A 286 -22.77 -3.43 -6.89
C ASP A 286 -21.50 -2.65 -7.21
N ARG A 287 -20.53 -3.34 -7.83
CA ARG A 287 -19.21 -2.82 -8.22
C ARG A 287 -19.30 -1.65 -9.21
N SER A 288 -20.35 -1.58 -10.03
CA SER A 288 -20.50 -0.50 -11.02
C SER A 288 -20.65 0.88 -10.37
N HIS A 289 -21.10 0.90 -9.11
CA HIS A 289 -21.28 2.12 -8.33
C HIS A 289 -20.07 2.50 -7.48
N TRP A 290 -19.02 1.69 -7.43
CA TRP A 290 -17.88 1.94 -6.55
C TRP A 290 -17.14 3.25 -6.84
N PRO A 291 -16.90 3.66 -8.11
CA PRO A 291 -16.23 4.93 -8.39
C PRO A 291 -16.91 6.15 -7.73
N GLN A 292 -18.25 6.22 -7.77
CA GLN A 292 -18.98 7.32 -7.12
C GLN A 292 -18.91 7.26 -5.58
N TYR A 293 -18.83 6.07 -5.00
CA TYR A 293 -18.68 5.90 -3.55
C TYR A 293 -17.27 6.29 -3.10
N PHE A 294 -16.25 5.97 -3.88
CA PHE A 294 -14.86 6.33 -3.59
C PHE A 294 -14.61 7.82 -3.66
N VAL A 295 -15.23 8.52 -4.62
CA VAL A 295 -15.24 9.99 -4.66
C VAL A 295 -15.80 10.56 -3.35
N TRP A 296 -16.95 10.05 -2.90
CA TRP A 296 -17.60 10.49 -1.66
C TRP A 296 -16.75 10.17 -0.42
N LEU A 297 -16.22 8.95 -0.32
CA LEU A 297 -15.37 8.53 0.80
C LEU A 297 -14.10 9.37 0.88
N LYS A 298 -13.39 9.58 -0.24
CA LYS A 298 -12.19 10.44 -0.29
C LYS A 298 -12.51 11.85 0.19
N GLN A 299 -13.57 12.46 -0.35
CA GLN A 299 -13.99 13.81 0.02
C GLN A 299 -14.13 13.96 1.54
N TYR A 300 -14.87 13.05 2.18
CA TYR A 300 -15.17 13.18 3.61
C TYR A 300 -14.03 12.70 4.51
N VAL A 301 -13.24 11.70 4.12
CA VAL A 301 -12.02 11.32 4.87
C VAL A 301 -11.04 12.50 4.90
N GLU A 302 -10.81 13.17 3.77
CA GLU A 302 -9.95 14.35 3.69
C GLU A 302 -10.53 15.56 4.45
N ALA A 303 -11.84 15.79 4.37
CA ALA A 303 -12.50 16.89 5.09
C ALA A 303 -12.45 16.69 6.61
N PHE A 304 -12.65 15.45 7.08
CA PHE A 304 -12.52 15.09 8.50
C PHE A 304 -11.08 15.30 8.96
N ASP A 305 -10.09 14.85 8.20
CA ASP A 305 -8.68 15.02 8.58
C ASP A 305 -8.33 16.52 8.73
N LYS A 306 -8.61 17.33 7.71
CA LYS A 306 -8.37 18.78 7.72
C LYS A 306 -9.09 19.50 8.85
N THR A 307 -10.30 19.08 9.19
CA THR A 307 -11.13 19.75 10.20
C THR A 307 -10.73 19.35 11.61
N PHE A 308 -10.54 18.07 11.87
CA PHE A 308 -10.33 17.56 13.23
C PHE A 308 -8.87 17.55 13.66
N ARG A 309 -7.90 17.28 12.76
CA ARG A 309 -6.47 17.24 13.10
C ARG A 309 -5.97 18.47 13.87
N PRO A 310 -6.27 19.73 13.46
CA PRO A 310 -5.85 20.89 14.24
C PRO A 310 -6.62 21.02 15.56
N ARG A 311 -7.92 20.71 15.59
CA ARG A 311 -8.78 20.86 16.77
C ARG A 311 -8.41 19.88 17.88
N ILE A 312 -8.15 18.63 17.52
CA ILE A 312 -7.78 17.62 18.51
C ILE A 312 -6.36 17.83 19.05
N LYS A 313 -5.48 18.61 18.41
CA LYS A 313 -4.08 18.74 18.86
C LYS A 313 -3.96 19.32 20.28
N THR A 314 -4.82 20.28 20.63
CA THR A 314 -4.80 20.97 21.93
C THR A 314 -6.08 20.74 22.74
N LEU A 315 -6.96 19.84 22.29
CA LEU A 315 -8.24 19.58 22.94
C LEU A 315 -8.04 18.98 24.34
N THR A 316 -8.67 19.55 25.34
CA THR A 316 -8.74 19.00 26.70
C THR A 316 -10.11 18.38 26.93
N PRO A 317 -10.19 17.20 27.57
CA PRO A 317 -11.47 16.58 27.85
C PRO A 317 -12.21 17.39 28.92
N LEU A 318 -13.52 17.60 28.73
CA LEU A 318 -14.37 18.19 29.76
C LEU A 318 -14.67 17.17 30.87
N PRO A 319 -14.84 17.62 32.13
CA PRO A 319 -15.30 16.75 33.20
C PRO A 319 -16.68 16.14 32.86
N PRO A 320 -17.10 15.07 33.57
CA PRO A 320 -18.50 14.65 33.56
C PRO A 320 -19.42 15.84 33.85
N PRO A 321 -20.66 15.85 33.34
CA PRO A 321 -21.68 16.76 33.88
C PRO A 321 -21.70 16.60 35.40
N GLU A 322 -21.81 17.70 36.14
CA GLU A 322 -22.19 17.60 37.54
C GLU A 322 -23.59 16.94 37.55
N ASP A 323 -23.74 15.83 38.27
CA ASP A 323 -25.06 15.23 38.44
C ASP A 323 -25.98 16.33 38.99
N GLU A 324 -27.03 16.69 38.24
CA GLU A 324 -28.20 17.39 38.80
C GLU A 324 -28.96 16.38 39.69
N SER A 325 -28.29 15.79 40.67
CA SER A 325 -28.88 15.06 41.78
C SER A 325 -28.86 15.97 42.99
N ASP A 326 -29.77 16.93 43.00
CA ASP A 326 -30.55 17.40 44.16
C ASP A 326 -31.20 18.76 43.81
N ALA A 327 -32.34 18.68 43.14
CA ALA A 327 -33.38 19.72 43.14
C ALA A 327 -34.76 19.05 43.08
#